data_AF-A0A9E5BPE3-F1
#
_entry.id   AF-A0A9E5BPE3-F1
#
_cell.length_a   1.000
_cell.length_b   1.000
_cell.length_c   1.000
_cell.angle_alpha   90.00
_cell.angle_beta   90.00
_cell.angle_gamma   90.00
#
_symmetry.space_group_name_H-M   'P 1'
#
loop_
_entity.id
_entity.type
_entity.pdbx_description
1 polymer ?
#
loop_
_entity_poly.entity_id
_entity_poly.type
_entity_poly.pdbx_seq_one_letter_code
_entity_poly.pdbx_strand_id
1 'polypeptide(L)'
;MRYDVVIIGGGSAGCTLAARLSEDRNRSVLLLEAGPDYPDLERLPDELKLGHRQEASDINSPFNWAYLGQGTTEQKTPMQVARGKVIGGSGSVNGQVFLRGLPEDYDDWAAEGNGEWSFVNLLPFFRKLETDLDVRDDFHGIDGPIPVWRLPREQWLPVNEAFHQATVAAGFFEDPDMNNPDSTGTGAMPMNNPDGIRISASLAYLNPNRRRLNLTIKADVLAHRIIFDGDRAVGVDVESRGEMFIVEGSEIILCAGGIASPQLLLLSGVGPAAHLRELGIPLVKDLPGVGQNLRDHPLVTVELEPRDGVRLATVEPRIQTGLRYTAQGSESRNDMQLFPSSFTGLRAGDPLQGRSPDRPQGMRITCILKLADSAGELTLNSSDPREPPRLEYRYFETEWDRRRMREAIHLSLNLLEHPAF
;
A
#
# COMPACT_ATOMS: atom_id res chain seq x y z
N MET A 1 -3.60 -21.67 -23.89
CA MET A 1 -4.85 -20.85 -23.95
C MET A 1 -4.43 -19.45 -24.31
N ARG A 2 -5.15 -18.78 -25.21
CA ARG A 2 -4.78 -17.44 -25.70
C ARG A 2 -5.82 -16.41 -25.26
N TYR A 3 -5.33 -15.29 -24.73
CA TYR A 3 -6.12 -14.14 -24.32
C TYR A 3 -5.65 -12.89 -25.06
N ASP A 4 -6.51 -11.87 -25.14
CA ASP A 4 -6.10 -10.56 -25.66
C ASP A 4 -5.24 -9.85 -24.62
N VAL A 5 -5.63 -9.93 -23.34
CA VAL A 5 -4.90 -9.35 -22.21
C VAL A 5 -4.67 -10.37 -21.12
N VAL A 6 -3.43 -10.47 -20.64
CA VAL A 6 -3.05 -11.19 -19.42
C VAL A 6 -2.54 -10.18 -18.40
N ILE A 7 -3.20 -10.11 -17.25
CA ILE A 7 -2.83 -9.25 -16.13
C ILE A 7 -2.21 -10.13 -15.05
N ILE A 8 -0.97 -9.83 -14.67
CA ILE A 8 -0.22 -10.59 -13.66
C ILE A 8 -0.30 -9.85 -12.32
N GLY A 9 -0.99 -10.43 -11.35
CA GLY A 9 -1.21 -9.87 -10.03
C GLY A 9 -2.64 -9.36 -9.86
N GLY A 10 -3.42 -10.05 -9.03
CA GLY A 10 -4.79 -9.72 -8.66
C GLY A 10 -4.89 -8.66 -7.57
N GLY A 11 -3.92 -7.74 -7.49
CA GLY A 11 -3.89 -6.66 -6.49
C GLY A 11 -4.84 -5.51 -6.80
N SER A 12 -4.66 -4.38 -6.10
CA SER A 12 -5.50 -3.18 -6.28
C SER A 12 -5.55 -2.68 -7.72
N ALA A 13 -4.38 -2.56 -8.38
CA ALA A 13 -4.29 -2.16 -9.79
C ALA A 13 -4.85 -3.25 -10.72
N GLY A 14 -4.49 -4.52 -10.51
CA GLY A 14 -4.91 -5.63 -11.36
C GLY A 14 -6.41 -5.87 -11.34
N CYS A 15 -7.05 -5.82 -10.17
CA CYS A 15 -8.51 -5.88 -10.04
C CYS A 15 -9.19 -4.74 -10.81
N THR A 16 -8.66 -3.52 -10.66
CA THR A 16 -9.19 -2.33 -11.34
C THR A 16 -9.08 -2.47 -12.85
N LEU A 17 -7.90 -2.82 -13.37
CA LEU A 17 -7.66 -2.98 -14.80
C LEU A 17 -8.48 -4.13 -15.39
N ALA A 18 -8.56 -5.28 -14.70
CA ALA A 18 -9.38 -6.41 -15.14
C ALA A 18 -10.86 -6.02 -15.29
N ALA A 19 -11.39 -5.26 -14.33
CA ALA A 19 -12.76 -4.77 -14.37
C ALA A 19 -12.97 -3.73 -15.47
N ARG A 20 -12.03 -2.81 -15.71
CA ARG A 20 -12.18 -1.78 -16.76
C ARG A 20 -11.95 -2.34 -18.17
N LEU A 21 -10.91 -3.13 -18.39
CA LEU A 21 -10.59 -3.70 -19.70
C LEU A 21 -11.66 -4.69 -20.17
N SER A 22 -12.31 -5.41 -19.26
CA SER A 22 -13.42 -6.31 -19.60
C SER A 22 -14.75 -5.59 -19.88
N GLU A 23 -14.83 -4.26 -19.75
CA GLU A 23 -16.01 -3.49 -20.20
C GLU A 23 -16.18 -3.61 -21.73
N ASP A 24 -15.07 -3.74 -22.47
CA ASP A 24 -15.09 -4.12 -23.88
C ASP A 24 -15.33 -5.63 -24.03
N ARG A 25 -16.54 -5.99 -24.45
CA ARG A 25 -16.97 -7.39 -24.62
C ARG A 25 -16.20 -8.15 -25.71
N ASN A 26 -15.47 -7.45 -26.58
CA ASN A 26 -14.66 -8.07 -27.64
C ASN A 26 -13.25 -8.43 -27.17
N ARG A 27 -12.87 -8.06 -25.95
CA ARG A 27 -11.55 -8.36 -25.38
C ARG A 27 -11.65 -9.46 -24.33
N SER A 28 -10.90 -10.54 -24.55
CA SER A 28 -10.70 -11.60 -23.56
C SER A 28 -9.60 -11.19 -22.56
N VAL A 29 -9.96 -11.12 -21.27
CA VAL A 29 -9.09 -10.68 -20.18
C VAL A 29 -8.87 -11.82 -19.21
N LEU A 30 -7.61 -12.15 -18.94
CA LEU A 30 -7.21 -13.07 -17.88
C LEU A 30 -6.53 -12.30 -16.74
N LEU A 31 -7.02 -12.47 -15.53
CA LEU A 31 -6.36 -12.01 -14.30
C LEU A 31 -5.75 -13.21 -13.56
N LEU A 32 -4.44 -13.17 -13.30
CA LEU A 32 -3.69 -14.17 -12.56
C LEU A 32 -3.31 -13.65 -11.17
N GLU A 33 -3.46 -14.48 -10.14
CA GLU A 33 -3.07 -14.17 -8.77
C GLU A 33 -2.47 -15.41 -8.09
N ALA A 34 -1.39 -15.23 -7.35
CA ALA A 34 -0.70 -16.31 -6.67
C ALA A 34 -1.39 -16.74 -5.36
N GLY A 35 -2.12 -15.82 -4.71
CA GLY A 35 -2.93 -16.10 -3.54
C GLY A 35 -4.34 -16.62 -3.87
N PRO A 36 -5.12 -16.98 -2.82
CA PRO A 36 -6.47 -17.50 -2.97
C PRO A 36 -7.49 -16.42 -3.39
N ASP A 37 -8.68 -16.86 -3.82
CA ASP A 37 -9.83 -16.01 -4.14
C ASP A 37 -11.03 -16.30 -3.23
N TYR A 38 -11.71 -15.23 -2.81
CA TYR A 38 -12.92 -15.26 -1.98
C TYR A 38 -14.00 -14.38 -2.64
N PRO A 39 -14.72 -14.90 -3.64
CA PRO A 39 -15.74 -14.12 -4.37
C PRO A 39 -17.01 -13.85 -3.54
N ASP A 40 -17.22 -14.62 -2.47
CA ASP A 40 -18.40 -14.56 -1.61
C ASP A 40 -18.04 -13.91 -0.27
N LEU A 41 -18.74 -12.81 0.07
CA LEU A 41 -18.52 -12.05 1.30
C LEU A 41 -18.82 -12.85 2.58
N GLU A 42 -19.69 -13.87 2.49
CA GLU A 42 -19.99 -14.75 3.62
C GLU A 42 -18.85 -15.75 3.89
N ARG A 43 -18.04 -16.04 2.87
CA ARG A 43 -16.89 -16.97 2.96
C ARG A 43 -15.54 -16.26 3.09
N LEU A 44 -15.53 -14.93 2.98
CA LEU A 44 -14.34 -14.12 3.17
C LEU A 44 -13.89 -14.24 4.64
N PRO A 45 -12.65 -14.70 4.92
CA PRO A 45 -12.13 -14.79 6.28
C PRO A 45 -12.23 -13.48 7.05
N ASP A 46 -12.54 -13.55 8.34
CA ASP A 46 -12.70 -12.37 9.20
C ASP A 46 -11.48 -11.45 9.21
N GLU A 47 -10.26 -12.01 9.14
CA GLU A 47 -9.01 -11.25 9.08
C GLU A 47 -8.82 -10.44 7.79
N LEU A 48 -9.54 -10.80 6.72
CA LEU A 48 -9.62 -10.04 5.47
C LEU A 48 -10.85 -9.15 5.42
N LYS A 49 -11.96 -9.57 6.05
CA LYS A 49 -13.27 -8.90 5.99
C LYS A 49 -13.40 -7.74 6.96
N LEU A 50 -13.02 -7.94 8.22
CA LEU A 50 -13.24 -6.97 9.29
C LEU A 50 -12.14 -5.92 9.27
N GLY A 51 -12.51 -4.65 9.13
CA GLY A 51 -11.57 -3.56 8.89
C GLY A 51 -10.62 -3.27 10.04
N HIS A 52 -11.01 -3.59 11.27
CA HIS A 52 -10.19 -3.33 12.46
C HIS A 52 -9.20 -4.46 12.78
N ARG A 53 -9.21 -5.53 11.96
CA ARG A 53 -8.30 -6.67 12.01
C ARG A 53 -7.10 -6.46 11.09
N GLN A 54 -5.94 -6.95 11.53
CA GLN A 54 -4.63 -6.81 10.87
C GLN A 54 -3.86 -8.15 10.83
N GLU A 55 -4.46 -9.24 11.30
CA GLU A 55 -3.85 -10.57 11.36
C GLU A 55 -3.41 -11.06 9.97
N ALA A 56 -4.11 -10.63 8.91
CA ALA A 56 -3.78 -10.96 7.53
C ALA A 56 -2.44 -10.37 7.03
N SER A 57 -1.90 -9.34 7.69
CA SER A 57 -0.56 -8.80 7.40
C SER A 57 0.53 -9.39 8.29
N ASP A 58 0.24 -10.43 9.08
CA ASP A 58 1.26 -11.10 9.89
C ASP A 58 2.29 -11.85 9.06
N ILE A 59 3.50 -11.97 9.58
CA ILE A 59 4.61 -12.70 8.96
C ILE A 59 4.26 -14.17 8.74
N ASN A 60 3.38 -14.74 9.57
CA ASN A 60 2.92 -16.13 9.45
C ASN A 60 1.56 -16.27 8.76
N SER A 61 0.93 -15.16 8.34
CA SER A 61 -0.38 -15.23 7.70
C SER A 61 -0.25 -15.86 6.30
N PRO A 62 -1.16 -16.78 5.92
CA PRO A 62 -1.18 -17.31 4.56
C PRO A 62 -1.53 -16.26 3.50
N PHE A 63 -2.08 -15.11 3.91
CA PHE A 63 -2.46 -14.00 3.04
C PHE A 63 -1.37 -12.93 2.91
N ASN A 64 -0.19 -13.18 3.45
CA ASN A 64 0.95 -12.27 3.37
C ASN A 64 2.10 -12.92 2.62
N TRP A 65 2.69 -12.19 1.67
CA TRP A 65 3.97 -12.57 1.08
C TRP A 65 5.11 -12.54 2.10
N ALA A 66 4.96 -11.74 3.15
CA ALA A 66 5.87 -11.68 4.29
C ALA A 66 7.35 -11.47 3.88
N TYR A 67 7.58 -10.61 2.87
CA TYR A 67 8.93 -10.27 2.45
C TYR A 67 9.76 -9.73 3.62
N LEU A 68 11.08 -9.90 3.52
CA LEU A 68 12.04 -9.31 4.45
C LEU A 68 12.88 -8.27 3.71
N GLY A 69 13.12 -7.14 4.36
CA GLY A 69 13.95 -6.07 3.83
C GLY A 69 14.94 -5.54 4.84
N GLN A 70 15.96 -4.86 4.32
CA GLN A 70 16.94 -4.13 5.11
C GLN A 70 16.60 -2.64 5.04
N GLY A 71 16.25 -2.04 6.16
CA GLY A 71 15.93 -0.62 6.26
C GLY A 71 17.20 0.23 6.27
N THR A 72 18.13 -0.06 7.17
CA THR A 72 19.40 0.69 7.34
C THR A 72 20.59 -0.25 7.35
N THR A 73 21.82 0.23 7.11
CA THR A 73 23.03 -0.62 7.19
C THR A 73 23.35 -1.09 8.62
N GLU A 74 22.87 -0.38 9.64
CA GLU A 74 23.12 -0.70 11.06
C GLU A 74 22.13 -1.73 11.63
N GLN A 75 21.00 -1.96 10.95
CA GLN A 75 19.96 -2.86 11.42
C GLN A 75 20.45 -4.32 11.42
N LYS A 76 20.31 -5.01 12.56
CA LYS A 76 20.78 -6.40 12.73
C LYS A 76 19.76 -7.46 12.32
N THR A 77 18.48 -7.12 12.34
CA THR A 77 17.38 -8.05 12.05
C THR A 77 16.54 -7.43 10.94
N PRO A 78 16.30 -8.15 9.82
CA PRO A 78 15.47 -7.63 8.73
C PRO A 78 14.10 -7.17 9.21
N MET A 79 13.57 -6.12 8.58
CA MET A 79 12.20 -5.70 8.80
C MET A 79 11.26 -6.53 7.94
N GLN A 80 10.07 -6.79 8.46
CA GLN A 80 8.99 -7.35 7.68
C GLN A 80 8.45 -6.30 6.70
N VAL A 81 8.24 -6.71 5.45
CA VAL A 81 7.62 -5.92 4.39
C VAL A 81 6.35 -6.65 3.95
N ALA A 82 5.26 -6.39 4.68
CA ALA A 82 3.99 -7.07 4.42
C ALA A 82 3.41 -6.66 3.04
N ARG A 83 2.99 -7.65 2.26
CA ARG A 83 2.29 -7.48 0.97
C ARG A 83 1.21 -8.55 0.84
N GLY A 84 0.01 -8.15 0.45
CA GLY A 84 -1.11 -9.09 0.37
C GLY A 84 -0.90 -10.14 -0.73
N LYS A 85 -1.10 -11.41 -0.37
CA LYS A 85 -1.09 -12.60 -1.22
C LYS A 85 -2.49 -13.22 -1.23
N VAL A 86 -3.41 -12.55 -1.92
CA VAL A 86 -4.84 -12.90 -2.03
C VAL A 86 -5.43 -12.02 -3.14
N ILE A 87 -6.51 -12.43 -3.80
CA ILE A 87 -7.23 -11.53 -4.72
C ILE A 87 -7.66 -10.24 -3.97
N GLY A 88 -7.37 -9.09 -4.57
CA GLY A 88 -7.40 -7.75 -3.98
C GLY A 88 -6.03 -7.25 -3.49
N GLY A 89 -5.05 -8.15 -3.35
CA GLY A 89 -3.65 -7.88 -2.98
C GLY A 89 -3.52 -7.16 -1.65
N SER A 90 -2.56 -6.23 -1.55
CA SER A 90 -2.33 -5.44 -0.33
C SER A 90 -3.57 -4.65 0.14
N GLY A 91 -4.48 -4.28 -0.77
CA GLY A 91 -5.75 -3.64 -0.39
C GLY A 91 -6.66 -4.54 0.48
N SER A 92 -6.46 -5.85 0.45
CA SER A 92 -7.17 -6.82 1.29
C SER A 92 -6.56 -6.99 2.69
N VAL A 93 -5.36 -6.44 2.95
CA VAL A 93 -4.65 -6.62 4.23
C VAL A 93 -4.16 -5.31 4.87
N ASN A 94 -4.25 -4.16 4.18
CA ASN A 94 -3.70 -2.88 4.65
C ASN A 94 -4.46 -2.22 5.83
N GLY A 95 -4.05 -1.01 6.20
CA GLY A 95 -4.71 -0.19 7.22
C GLY A 95 -5.96 0.58 6.76
N GLN A 96 -6.44 0.42 5.51
CA GLN A 96 -7.63 1.07 4.94
C GLN A 96 -7.66 2.61 4.93
N VAL A 97 -6.55 3.27 5.26
CA VAL A 97 -6.41 4.71 5.09
C VAL A 97 -6.54 5.07 3.61
N PHE A 98 -7.49 5.92 3.28
CA PHE A 98 -7.80 6.36 1.93
C PHE A 98 -7.33 7.81 1.73
N LEU A 99 -6.01 7.98 1.69
CA LEU A 99 -5.39 9.29 1.47
C LEU A 99 -4.86 9.43 0.04
N ARG A 100 -5.10 10.59 -0.57
CA ARG A 100 -4.50 11.00 -1.84
C ARG A 100 -3.14 11.69 -1.63
N GLY A 101 -2.33 11.73 -2.69
CA GLY A 101 -1.20 12.63 -2.79
C GLY A 101 -1.67 14.08 -2.95
N LEU A 102 -0.75 15.02 -2.80
CA LEU A 102 -0.99 16.43 -3.07
C LEU A 102 -0.90 16.70 -4.58
N PRO A 103 -1.49 17.80 -5.10
CA PRO A 103 -1.36 18.18 -6.50
C PRO A 103 0.09 18.19 -7.01
N GLU A 104 1.00 18.73 -6.19
CA GLU A 104 2.40 18.88 -6.55
C GLU A 104 3.09 17.53 -6.76
N ASP A 105 2.70 16.46 -6.05
CA ASP A 105 3.25 15.12 -6.22
C ASP A 105 3.08 14.60 -7.66
N TYR A 106 1.97 14.96 -8.31
CA TYR A 106 1.61 14.54 -9.66
C TYR A 106 2.15 15.50 -10.72
N ASP A 107 2.15 16.80 -10.41
CA ASP A 107 2.72 17.82 -11.29
C ASP A 107 4.24 17.65 -11.41
N ASP A 108 4.92 17.18 -10.36
CA ASP A 108 6.33 16.78 -10.41
C ASP A 108 6.55 15.62 -11.39
N TRP A 109 5.68 14.60 -11.42
CA TRP A 109 5.76 13.52 -12.43
C TRP A 109 5.61 14.05 -13.85
N ALA A 110 4.69 15.00 -14.04
CA ALA A 110 4.48 15.66 -15.32
C ALA A 110 5.72 16.46 -15.75
N ALA A 111 6.34 17.18 -14.81
CA ALA A 111 7.57 17.94 -15.03
C ALA A 111 8.77 17.06 -15.40
N GLU A 112 8.83 15.82 -14.89
CA GLU A 112 9.84 14.80 -15.26
C GLU A 112 9.64 14.19 -16.67
N GLY A 113 8.60 14.62 -17.41
CA GLY A 113 8.34 14.20 -18.79
C GLY A 113 7.09 13.35 -18.96
N ASN A 114 6.32 13.10 -17.90
CA ASN A 114 5.08 12.32 -17.95
C ASN A 114 3.85 13.23 -18.03
N GLY A 115 3.76 14.11 -19.03
CA GLY A 115 2.79 15.21 -19.09
C GLY A 115 1.31 14.84 -18.90
N GLU A 116 0.92 13.61 -19.24
CA GLU A 116 -0.44 13.08 -19.03
C GLU A 116 -0.78 12.82 -17.55
N TRP A 117 0.20 12.88 -16.65
CA TRP A 117 0.07 12.53 -15.23
C TRP A 117 0.01 13.72 -14.28
N SER A 118 -0.24 14.94 -14.77
CA SER A 118 -0.50 16.10 -13.91
C SER A 118 -1.74 15.91 -13.02
N PHE A 119 -1.83 16.64 -11.91
CA PHE A 119 -2.96 16.52 -10.98
C PHE A 119 -4.31 16.76 -11.68
N VAL A 120 -4.37 17.79 -12.53
CA VAL A 120 -5.60 18.13 -13.29
C VAL A 120 -6.03 16.98 -14.20
N ASN A 121 -5.09 16.27 -14.83
CA ASN A 121 -5.39 15.13 -15.70
C ASN A 121 -5.83 13.89 -14.90
N LEU A 122 -5.30 13.73 -13.67
CA LEU A 122 -5.62 12.59 -12.80
C LEU A 122 -6.89 12.81 -11.97
N LEU A 123 -7.30 14.04 -11.69
CA LEU A 123 -8.48 14.35 -10.87
C LEU A 123 -9.77 13.63 -11.33
N PRO A 124 -10.11 13.56 -12.63
CA PRO A 124 -11.26 12.78 -13.09
C PRO A 124 -11.17 11.30 -12.71
N PHE A 125 -9.97 10.72 -12.64
CA PHE A 125 -9.77 9.32 -12.24
C PHE A 125 -9.84 9.14 -10.72
N PHE A 126 -9.37 10.10 -9.93
CA PHE A 126 -9.59 10.10 -8.47
C PHE A 126 -11.08 10.19 -8.14
N ARG A 127 -11.81 11.06 -8.82
CA ARG A 127 -13.28 11.13 -8.69
C ARG A 127 -13.96 9.82 -9.14
N LYS A 128 -13.51 9.21 -10.25
CA LYS A 128 -14.06 7.94 -10.75
C LYS A 128 -13.76 6.74 -9.82
N LEU A 129 -12.72 6.83 -8.99
CA LEU A 129 -12.30 5.77 -8.08
C LEU A 129 -13.26 5.63 -6.89
N GLU A 130 -13.79 6.73 -6.38
CA GLU A 130 -14.45 6.78 -5.08
C GLU A 130 -15.94 7.13 -5.10
N THR A 131 -16.63 6.72 -4.05
CA THR A 131 -17.87 7.33 -3.56
C THR A 131 -17.59 7.88 -2.17
N ASP A 132 -17.33 9.18 -2.05
CA ASP A 132 -17.16 9.84 -0.75
C ASP A 132 -18.55 10.04 -0.10
N LEU A 133 -18.70 9.55 1.13
CA LEU A 133 -19.96 9.59 1.87
C LEU A 133 -20.14 10.87 2.69
N ASP A 134 -19.06 11.63 2.92
CA ASP A 134 -19.06 12.80 3.80
C ASP A 134 -18.89 14.12 3.03
N VAL A 135 -18.09 14.11 1.96
CA VAL A 135 -17.72 15.31 1.20
C VAL A 135 -18.38 15.30 -0.18
N ARG A 136 -18.96 16.44 -0.59
CA ARG A 136 -19.61 16.62 -1.90
C ARG A 136 -19.20 17.94 -2.54
N ASP A 137 -18.23 17.87 -3.44
CA ASP A 137 -17.68 19.03 -4.15
C ASP A 137 -17.09 18.65 -5.53
N ASP A 138 -16.29 19.56 -6.08
CA ASP A 138 -15.62 19.41 -7.38
C ASP A 138 -14.36 18.50 -7.34
N PHE A 139 -13.91 18.05 -6.16
CA PHE A 139 -12.76 17.16 -6.00
C PHE A 139 -13.12 15.71 -5.65
N HIS A 140 -14.36 15.48 -5.18
CA HIS A 140 -14.80 14.17 -4.69
C HIS A 140 -15.75 13.41 -5.63
N GLY A 141 -15.54 12.09 -5.68
CA GLY A 141 -16.39 11.15 -6.41
C GLY A 141 -17.66 10.79 -5.63
N ILE A 142 -18.77 10.50 -6.32
CA ILE A 142 -20.06 10.14 -5.68
C ILE A 142 -20.63 8.80 -6.15
N ASP A 143 -19.98 8.15 -7.11
CA ASP A 143 -20.48 6.94 -7.78
C ASP A 143 -19.35 5.94 -8.12
N GLY A 144 -18.11 6.22 -7.71
CA GLY A 144 -16.98 5.31 -7.88
C GLY A 144 -17.10 4.08 -6.97
N PRO A 145 -16.44 2.97 -7.33
CA PRO A 145 -16.66 1.69 -6.68
C PRO A 145 -16.11 1.58 -5.25
N ILE A 146 -15.22 2.47 -4.82
CA ILE A 146 -14.63 2.45 -3.47
C ILE A 146 -15.36 3.46 -2.58
N PRO A 147 -16.15 3.03 -1.58
CA PRO A 147 -16.74 3.95 -0.62
C PRO A 147 -15.64 4.52 0.29
N VAL A 148 -15.71 5.83 0.56
CA VAL A 148 -14.80 6.55 1.44
C VAL A 148 -15.62 7.24 2.50
N TRP A 149 -15.22 7.09 3.76
CA TRP A 149 -15.90 7.71 4.90
C TRP A 149 -14.92 8.06 6.00
N ARG A 150 -15.33 8.96 6.89
CA ARG A 150 -14.60 9.42 8.06
C ARG A 150 -15.43 9.10 9.29
N LEU A 151 -14.78 8.59 10.34
CA LEU A 151 -15.48 8.32 11.59
C LEU A 151 -15.92 9.66 12.24
N PRO A 152 -17.20 9.83 12.60
CA PRO A 152 -17.67 11.07 13.24
C PRO A 152 -16.94 11.36 14.55
N ARG A 153 -16.70 12.64 14.83
CA ARG A 153 -15.89 13.10 15.97
C ARG A 153 -16.44 12.62 17.32
N GLU A 154 -17.76 12.54 17.46
CA GLU A 154 -18.42 12.04 18.66
C GLU A 154 -18.15 10.54 18.95
N GLN A 155 -17.60 9.81 17.97
CA GLN A 155 -17.21 8.40 18.10
C GLN A 155 -15.69 8.20 18.20
N TRP A 156 -14.91 9.28 18.24
CA TRP A 156 -13.47 9.18 18.41
C TRP A 156 -13.12 8.63 19.78
N LEU A 157 -12.12 7.75 19.81
CA LEU A 157 -11.55 7.27 21.05
C LEU A 157 -10.82 8.42 21.76
N PRO A 158 -10.74 8.41 23.10
CA PRO A 158 -10.10 9.47 23.87
C PRO A 158 -8.71 9.86 23.39
N VAL A 159 -7.89 8.89 22.95
CA VAL A 159 -6.54 9.16 22.43
C VAL A 159 -6.53 9.94 21.11
N ASN A 160 -7.51 9.71 20.23
CA ASN A 160 -7.62 10.44 18.97
C ASN A 160 -8.14 11.87 19.21
N GLU A 161 -9.12 12.04 20.09
CA GLU A 161 -9.59 13.38 20.49
C GLU A 161 -8.48 14.15 21.23
N ALA A 162 -7.73 13.52 22.13
CA ALA A 162 -6.59 14.14 22.81
C ALA A 162 -5.50 14.57 21.83
N PHE A 163 -5.17 13.71 20.87
CA PHE A 163 -4.23 14.04 19.79
C PHE A 163 -4.71 15.22 18.95
N HIS A 164 -5.98 15.23 18.55
CA HIS A 164 -6.57 16.35 17.81
C HIS A 164 -6.50 17.65 18.61
N GLN A 165 -6.91 17.64 19.89
CA GLN A 165 -6.83 18.84 20.75
C GLN A 165 -5.39 19.34 20.94
N ALA A 166 -4.44 18.43 21.18
CA ALA A 166 -3.03 18.79 21.33
C ALA A 166 -2.44 19.38 20.05
N THR A 167 -2.79 18.83 18.89
CA THR A 167 -2.31 19.34 17.59
C THR A 167 -2.88 20.72 17.28
N VAL A 168 -4.16 20.96 17.53
CA VAL A 168 -4.75 22.31 17.40
C VAL A 168 -4.10 23.29 18.39
N ALA A 169 -3.90 22.89 19.64
CA ALA A 169 -3.23 23.72 20.66
C ALA A 169 -1.77 24.03 20.31
N ALA A 170 -1.09 23.15 19.56
CA ALA A 170 0.24 23.37 19.02
C ALA A 170 0.28 24.30 17.80
N GLY A 171 -0.88 24.79 17.33
CA GLY A 171 -1.00 25.77 16.25
C GLY A 171 -1.24 25.19 14.86
N PHE A 172 -1.49 23.89 14.74
CA PHE A 172 -1.90 23.29 13.46
C PHE A 172 -3.38 23.56 13.18
N PHE A 173 -3.72 23.75 11.90
CA PHE A 173 -5.09 23.99 11.47
C PHE A 173 -5.95 22.73 11.60
N GLU A 174 -7.23 22.90 11.91
CA GLU A 174 -8.21 21.83 11.72
C GLU A 174 -8.44 21.64 10.21
N ASP A 175 -8.27 20.40 9.76
CA ASP A 175 -8.48 19.96 8.38
C ASP A 175 -9.80 19.18 8.28
N PRO A 176 -10.86 19.78 7.72
CA PRO A 176 -12.14 19.09 7.57
C PRO A 176 -12.09 18.00 6.48
N ASP A 177 -11.10 18.02 5.59
CA ASP A 177 -10.97 17.06 4.50
C ASP A 177 -9.51 16.85 4.08
N MET A 178 -8.93 15.77 4.60
CA MET A 178 -7.54 15.39 4.31
C MET A 178 -7.27 14.97 2.86
N ASN A 179 -8.29 14.93 1.99
CA ASN A 179 -8.16 14.64 0.56
C ASN A 179 -8.38 15.88 -0.33
N ASN A 180 -8.65 17.04 0.28
CA ASN A 180 -8.70 18.32 -0.42
C ASN A 180 -7.33 18.66 -1.02
N PRO A 181 -7.24 19.23 -2.24
CA PRO A 181 -5.97 19.67 -2.82
C PRO A 181 -5.15 20.61 -1.92
N ASP A 182 -5.83 21.44 -1.13
CA ASP A 182 -5.22 22.42 -0.22
C ASP A 182 -5.05 21.88 1.22
N SER A 183 -5.36 20.59 1.45
CA SER A 183 -5.29 19.94 2.76
C SER A 183 -3.96 20.17 3.47
N THR A 184 -4.03 20.55 4.75
CA THR A 184 -2.91 20.58 5.70
C THR A 184 -3.48 20.66 7.13
N GLY A 185 -2.72 20.20 8.11
CA GLY A 185 -3.15 20.20 9.50
C GLY A 185 -3.76 18.87 9.95
N THR A 186 -4.64 18.93 10.95
CA THR A 186 -5.12 17.80 11.73
C THR A 186 -6.60 17.55 11.49
N GLY A 187 -6.99 16.30 11.24
CA GLY A 187 -8.36 16.00 10.85
C GLY A 187 -8.75 14.54 10.96
N ALA A 188 -9.99 14.25 10.59
CA ALA A 188 -10.51 12.90 10.51
C ALA A 188 -9.84 12.14 9.36
N MET A 189 -9.39 10.92 9.64
CA MET A 189 -8.76 10.08 8.63
C MET A 189 -9.84 9.50 7.69
N PRO A 190 -9.77 9.73 6.38
CA PRO A 190 -10.62 9.04 5.41
C PRO A 190 -10.25 7.56 5.32
N MET A 191 -11.25 6.69 5.32
CA MET A 191 -11.10 5.23 5.34
C MET A 191 -12.01 4.57 4.30
N ASN A 192 -11.61 3.40 3.77
CA ASN A 192 -12.44 2.60 2.86
C ASN A 192 -13.04 1.36 3.55
N ASN A 193 -13.65 1.54 4.73
CA ASN A 193 -14.21 0.47 5.55
C ASN A 193 -15.57 0.79 6.23
N PRO A 194 -16.58 1.29 5.49
CA PRO A 194 -17.88 1.60 6.07
C PRO A 194 -18.45 0.40 6.84
N ASP A 195 -19.14 0.69 7.95
CA ASP A 195 -19.72 -0.31 8.86
C ASP A 195 -18.71 -1.34 9.40
N GLY A 196 -17.41 -0.97 9.43
CA GLY A 196 -16.33 -1.85 9.89
C GLY A 196 -15.96 -2.97 8.91
N ILE A 197 -16.45 -2.93 7.68
CA ILE A 197 -16.14 -3.92 6.64
C ILE A 197 -15.12 -3.35 5.67
N ARG A 198 -13.95 -3.99 5.55
CA ARG A 198 -12.92 -3.61 4.58
C ARG A 198 -13.44 -3.74 3.14
N ILE A 199 -13.33 -2.68 2.36
CA ILE A 199 -13.68 -2.72 0.93
C ILE A 199 -12.42 -2.78 0.07
N SER A 200 -11.96 -4.00 -0.22
CA SER A 200 -10.82 -4.23 -1.12
C SER A 200 -11.20 -4.04 -2.59
N ALA A 201 -10.19 -3.92 -3.46
CA ALA A 201 -10.41 -3.84 -4.91
C ALA A 201 -11.10 -5.11 -5.48
N SER A 202 -10.95 -6.27 -4.83
CA SER A 202 -11.70 -7.48 -5.21
C SER A 202 -13.20 -7.27 -5.03
N LEU A 203 -13.61 -6.79 -3.86
CA LEU A 203 -15.02 -6.55 -3.55
C LEU A 203 -15.60 -5.42 -4.40
N ALA A 204 -14.84 -4.34 -4.60
CA ALA A 204 -15.31 -3.15 -5.30
C ALA A 204 -15.30 -3.28 -6.83
N TYR A 205 -14.25 -3.86 -7.41
CA TYR A 205 -14.07 -3.94 -8.86
C TYR A 205 -14.40 -5.31 -9.45
N LEU A 206 -14.01 -6.42 -8.81
CA LEU A 206 -14.22 -7.73 -9.40
C LEU A 206 -15.63 -8.25 -9.13
N ASN A 207 -16.09 -8.28 -7.88
CA ASN A 207 -17.35 -8.93 -7.50
C ASN A 207 -18.56 -8.52 -8.37
N PRO A 208 -18.79 -7.22 -8.67
CA PRO A 208 -19.89 -6.81 -9.55
C PRO A 208 -19.76 -7.33 -10.99
N ASN A 209 -18.54 -7.66 -11.42
CA ASN A 209 -18.17 -7.90 -12.81
C ASN A 209 -17.76 -9.35 -13.12
N ARG A 210 -17.68 -10.24 -12.12
CA ARG A 210 -17.26 -11.65 -12.26
C ARG A 210 -18.09 -12.47 -13.25
N ARG A 211 -19.33 -12.06 -13.54
CA ARG A 211 -20.24 -12.76 -14.47
C ARG A 211 -19.98 -12.43 -15.95
N ARG A 212 -19.06 -11.51 -16.25
CA ARG A 212 -18.70 -11.17 -17.63
C ARG A 212 -18.00 -12.36 -18.29
N LEU A 213 -18.54 -12.84 -19.41
CA LEU A 213 -18.03 -14.03 -20.10
C LEU A 213 -16.60 -13.85 -20.66
N ASN A 214 -16.17 -12.61 -20.85
CA ASN A 214 -14.85 -12.26 -21.37
C ASN A 214 -13.82 -11.97 -20.26
N LEU A 215 -14.17 -12.13 -18.98
CA LEU A 215 -13.26 -11.97 -17.85
C LEU A 215 -13.04 -13.32 -17.16
N THR A 216 -11.80 -13.82 -17.22
CA THR A 216 -11.37 -15.01 -16.49
C THR A 216 -10.48 -14.60 -15.33
N ILE A 217 -10.79 -15.07 -14.12
CA ILE A 217 -9.97 -14.84 -12.91
C ILE A 217 -9.42 -16.20 -12.46
N LYS A 218 -8.10 -16.27 -12.25
CA LYS A 218 -7.41 -17.47 -11.76
C LYS A 218 -6.53 -17.12 -10.56
N ALA A 219 -6.98 -17.55 -9.40
CA ALA A 219 -6.20 -17.58 -8.17
C ALA A 219 -5.34 -18.85 -8.07
N ASP A 220 -4.44 -18.88 -7.10
CA ASP A 220 -3.45 -19.95 -6.88
C ASP A 220 -2.61 -20.24 -8.14
N VAL A 221 -2.23 -19.17 -8.85
CA VAL A 221 -1.37 -19.19 -10.05
C VAL A 221 -0.17 -18.26 -9.84
N LEU A 222 1.02 -18.85 -9.67
CA LEU A 222 2.27 -18.09 -9.57
C LEU A 222 2.82 -17.83 -10.97
N ALA A 223 3.12 -16.58 -11.30
CA ALA A 223 3.84 -16.24 -12.53
C ALA A 223 5.36 -16.36 -12.29
N HIS A 224 6.05 -17.08 -13.17
CA HIS A 224 7.48 -17.37 -13.04
C HIS A 224 8.32 -16.41 -13.88
N ARG A 225 7.90 -16.18 -15.13
CA ARG A 225 8.53 -15.24 -16.06
C ARG A 225 7.59 -14.89 -17.22
N ILE A 226 7.84 -13.76 -17.85
CA ILE A 226 7.28 -13.36 -19.13
C ILE A 226 8.10 -14.02 -20.24
N ILE A 227 7.40 -14.49 -21.26
CA ILE A 227 7.99 -15.10 -22.46
C ILE A 227 8.05 -14.04 -23.55
N PHE A 228 9.21 -13.91 -24.19
CA PHE A 228 9.46 -12.94 -25.25
C PHE A 228 9.77 -13.60 -26.59
N ASP A 229 9.30 -12.97 -27.66
CA ASP A 229 9.69 -13.17 -29.05
C ASP A 229 10.37 -11.88 -29.53
N GLY A 230 11.71 -11.86 -29.54
CA GLY A 230 12.48 -10.63 -29.66
C GLY A 230 12.24 -9.71 -28.45
N ASP A 231 11.74 -8.50 -28.70
CA ASP A 231 11.36 -7.52 -27.67
C ASP A 231 9.86 -7.53 -27.35
N ARG A 232 9.08 -8.42 -27.97
CA ARG A 232 7.64 -8.53 -27.76
C ARG A 232 7.30 -9.61 -26.73
N ALA A 233 6.58 -9.22 -25.67
CA ALA A 233 5.99 -10.19 -24.75
C ALA A 233 4.85 -10.95 -25.44
N VAL A 234 4.88 -12.29 -25.37
CA VAL A 234 3.93 -13.18 -26.07
C VAL A 234 3.19 -14.14 -25.14
N GLY A 235 3.61 -14.22 -23.88
CA GLY A 235 3.00 -15.09 -22.90
C GLY A 235 3.68 -15.03 -21.54
N VAL A 236 3.23 -15.91 -20.66
CA VAL A 236 3.71 -16.03 -19.28
C VAL A 236 3.85 -17.51 -18.95
N ASP A 237 5.00 -17.89 -18.41
CA ASP A 237 5.19 -19.18 -17.75
C ASP A 237 4.61 -19.08 -16.35
N VAL A 238 3.67 -19.97 -16.03
CA VAL A 238 2.94 -19.96 -14.77
C VAL A 238 2.89 -21.35 -14.15
N GLU A 239 2.67 -21.37 -12.84
CA GLU A 239 2.49 -22.58 -12.06
C GLU A 239 1.16 -22.56 -11.31
N SER A 240 0.45 -23.68 -11.33
CA SER A 240 -0.69 -23.89 -10.43
C SER A 240 -0.69 -25.31 -9.92
N ARG A 241 -0.81 -25.49 -8.59
CA ARG A 241 -0.84 -26.80 -7.93
C ARG A 241 0.35 -27.71 -8.30
N GLY A 242 1.52 -27.11 -8.52
CA GLY A 242 2.76 -27.82 -8.88
C GLY A 242 2.91 -28.14 -10.38
N GLU A 243 1.92 -27.80 -11.21
CA GLU A 243 1.96 -28.01 -12.66
C GLU A 243 2.33 -26.72 -13.39
N MET A 244 3.33 -26.81 -14.26
CA MET A 244 3.79 -25.71 -15.11
C MET A 244 3.01 -25.67 -16.43
N PHE A 245 2.60 -24.48 -16.86
CA PHE A 245 1.98 -24.28 -18.17
C PHE A 245 2.17 -22.86 -18.69
N ILE A 246 1.94 -22.67 -19.99
CA ILE A 246 2.05 -21.38 -20.66
C ILE A 246 0.66 -20.78 -20.87
N VAL A 247 0.53 -19.50 -20.54
CA VAL A 247 -0.59 -18.66 -20.97
C VAL A 247 -0.09 -17.70 -22.04
N GLU A 248 -0.75 -17.70 -23.20
CA GLU A 248 -0.44 -16.78 -24.29
C GLU A 248 -1.32 -15.52 -24.17
N GLY A 249 -0.72 -14.36 -24.43
CA GLY A 249 -1.39 -13.06 -24.35
C GLY A 249 -0.87 -12.10 -25.42
N SER A 250 -1.78 -11.32 -26.03
CA SER A 250 -1.36 -10.27 -26.98
C SER A 250 -0.83 -9.03 -26.27
N GLU A 251 -1.34 -8.75 -25.06
CA GLU A 251 -0.88 -7.69 -24.16
C GLU A 251 -0.65 -8.30 -22.76
N ILE A 252 0.55 -8.09 -22.19
CA ILE A 252 0.90 -8.56 -20.85
C ILE A 252 1.06 -7.36 -19.93
N ILE A 253 0.24 -7.27 -18.89
CA ILE A 253 0.23 -6.15 -17.94
C ILE A 253 0.72 -6.62 -16.58
N LEU A 254 1.77 -5.99 -16.07
CA LEU A 254 2.30 -6.25 -14.73
C LEU A 254 1.56 -5.44 -13.66
N CYS A 255 0.94 -6.15 -12.72
CA CYS A 255 0.20 -5.62 -11.58
C CYS A 255 0.57 -6.35 -10.27
N ALA A 256 1.76 -6.95 -10.21
CA ALA A 256 2.25 -7.72 -9.06
C ALA A 256 2.78 -6.83 -7.91
N GLY A 257 2.61 -5.51 -8.02
CA GLY A 257 3.07 -4.52 -7.04
C GLY A 257 4.55 -4.12 -7.22
N GLY A 258 4.99 -3.13 -6.44
CA GLY A 258 6.32 -2.52 -6.56
C GLY A 258 7.52 -3.42 -6.21
N ILE A 259 7.28 -4.65 -5.74
CA ILE A 259 8.33 -5.64 -5.41
C ILE A 259 8.32 -6.77 -6.45
N ALA A 260 7.20 -7.46 -6.61
CA ALA A 260 7.16 -8.63 -7.50
C ALA A 260 7.14 -8.25 -8.99
N SER A 261 6.68 -7.06 -9.38
CA SER A 261 6.75 -6.63 -10.79
C SER A 261 8.19 -6.43 -11.28
N PRO A 262 9.07 -5.67 -10.61
CA PRO A 262 10.48 -5.60 -11.02
C PRO A 262 11.19 -6.95 -10.86
N GLN A 263 10.90 -7.74 -9.82
CA GLN A 263 11.43 -9.11 -9.71
C GLN A 263 11.09 -9.94 -10.96
N LEU A 264 9.83 -9.90 -11.41
CA LEU A 264 9.39 -10.66 -12.58
C LEU A 264 10.05 -10.16 -13.86
N LEU A 265 10.26 -8.85 -14.04
CA LEU A 265 11.04 -8.31 -15.16
C LEU A 265 12.48 -8.86 -15.15
N LEU A 266 13.14 -8.83 -14.00
CA LEU A 266 14.50 -9.36 -13.84
C LEU A 266 14.55 -10.86 -14.19
N LEU A 267 13.65 -11.67 -13.65
CA LEU A 267 13.53 -13.12 -13.94
C LEU A 267 13.22 -13.41 -15.41
N SER A 268 12.65 -12.43 -16.12
CA SER A 268 12.32 -12.52 -17.54
C SER A 268 13.42 -11.97 -18.47
N GLY A 269 14.58 -11.60 -17.92
CA GLY A 269 15.71 -11.10 -18.71
C GLY A 269 15.66 -9.61 -19.03
N VAL A 270 14.80 -8.83 -18.36
CA VAL A 270 14.68 -7.38 -18.53
C VAL A 270 15.23 -6.68 -17.28
N GLY A 271 16.44 -6.12 -17.38
CA GLY A 271 17.13 -5.55 -16.22
C GLY A 271 18.62 -5.29 -16.45
N PRO A 272 19.40 -5.02 -15.39
CA PRO A 272 20.84 -4.77 -15.50
C PRO A 272 21.58 -5.99 -16.05
N ALA A 273 22.21 -5.87 -17.22
CA ALA A 273 22.80 -7.02 -17.92
C ALA A 273 23.88 -7.78 -17.13
N ALA A 274 24.67 -7.09 -16.29
CA ALA A 274 25.69 -7.72 -15.46
C ALA A 274 25.05 -8.66 -14.41
N HIS A 275 24.09 -8.14 -13.64
CA HIS A 275 23.36 -8.89 -12.61
C HIS A 275 22.63 -10.11 -13.19
N LEU A 276 21.96 -9.94 -14.33
CA LEU A 276 21.26 -11.06 -15.01
C LEU A 276 22.23 -12.17 -15.45
N ARG A 277 23.41 -11.79 -15.96
CA ARG A 277 24.45 -12.75 -16.38
C ARG A 277 25.01 -13.53 -15.20
N GLU A 278 25.22 -12.89 -14.05
CA GLU A 278 25.69 -13.54 -12.81
C GLU A 278 24.75 -14.66 -12.36
N LEU A 279 23.45 -14.49 -12.56
CA LEU A 279 22.40 -15.47 -12.21
C LEU A 279 22.06 -16.44 -13.36
N GLY A 280 22.76 -16.36 -14.49
CA GLY A 280 22.52 -17.22 -15.66
C GLY A 280 21.18 -16.96 -16.36
N ILE A 281 20.58 -15.79 -16.18
CA ILE A 281 19.31 -15.41 -16.81
C ILE A 281 19.60 -14.85 -18.21
N PRO A 282 19.00 -15.41 -19.29
CA PRO A 282 19.17 -14.89 -20.64
C PRO A 282 18.70 -13.43 -20.74
N LEU A 283 19.55 -12.56 -21.31
CA LEU A 283 19.23 -11.15 -21.49
C LEU A 283 18.25 -10.97 -22.65
N VAL A 284 17.11 -10.33 -22.36
CA VAL A 284 16.15 -9.82 -23.35
C VAL A 284 16.42 -8.35 -23.63
N LYS A 285 16.53 -7.54 -22.57
CA LYS A 285 16.81 -6.10 -22.67
C LYS A 285 17.62 -5.62 -21.48
N ASP A 286 18.72 -4.92 -21.77
CA ASP A 286 19.49 -4.21 -20.75
C ASP A 286 18.75 -2.92 -20.35
N LEU A 287 18.14 -2.94 -19.17
CA LEU A 287 17.43 -1.81 -18.57
C LEU A 287 17.90 -1.66 -17.11
N PRO A 288 18.99 -0.92 -16.86
CA PRO A 288 19.59 -0.86 -15.53
C PRO A 288 18.71 -0.20 -14.47
N GLY A 289 17.65 0.51 -14.86
CA GLY A 289 16.68 1.09 -13.93
C GLY A 289 15.73 0.08 -13.27
N VAL A 290 15.61 -1.15 -13.80
CA VAL A 290 14.74 -2.17 -13.19
C VAL A 290 15.30 -2.59 -11.84
N GLY A 291 14.49 -2.45 -10.79
CA GLY A 291 14.88 -2.71 -9.41
C GLY A 291 15.53 -1.52 -8.70
N GLN A 292 15.75 -0.40 -9.39
CA GLN A 292 16.32 0.81 -8.80
C GLN A 292 15.23 1.79 -8.33
N ASN A 293 15.64 2.84 -7.61
CA ASN A 293 14.73 3.86 -7.07
C ASN A 293 13.61 3.27 -6.17
N LEU A 294 13.94 2.25 -5.37
CA LEU A 294 13.00 1.66 -4.42
C LEU A 294 12.74 2.66 -3.30
N ARG A 295 11.54 3.24 -3.28
CA ARG A 295 11.13 4.21 -2.26
C ARG A 295 9.97 3.67 -1.44
N ASP A 296 9.95 4.06 -0.18
CA ASP A 296 8.86 3.81 0.76
C ASP A 296 8.82 4.99 1.75
N HIS A 297 7.85 5.00 2.66
CA HIS A 297 7.75 5.99 3.72
C HIS A 297 8.34 5.43 5.02
N PRO A 298 9.51 5.89 5.49
CA PRO A 298 10.07 5.47 6.77
C PRO A 298 9.14 5.83 7.94
N LEU A 299 8.96 4.88 8.85
CA LEU A 299 8.08 5.00 10.00
C LEU A 299 8.88 4.87 11.31
N VAL A 300 8.61 5.75 12.28
CA VAL A 300 9.10 5.62 13.67
C VAL A 300 7.91 5.82 14.60
N THR A 301 7.86 5.07 15.71
CA THR A 301 6.75 5.13 16.66
C THR A 301 7.21 5.65 18.01
N VAL A 302 6.44 6.57 18.58
CA VAL A 302 6.51 6.92 20.00
C VAL A 302 5.44 6.09 20.71
N GLU A 303 5.86 5.06 21.46
CA GLU A 303 4.96 4.16 22.18
C GLU A 303 4.50 4.77 23.51
N LEU A 304 3.21 4.60 23.82
CA LEU A 304 2.52 5.15 24.97
C LEU A 304 1.88 4.05 25.79
N GLU A 305 1.88 4.24 27.11
CA GLU A 305 1.19 3.38 28.05
C GLU A 305 -0.14 4.01 28.45
N PRO A 306 -1.28 3.30 28.34
CA PRO A 306 -2.56 3.80 28.83
C PRO A 306 -2.51 3.97 30.36
N ARG A 307 -3.12 5.04 30.89
CA ARG A 307 -3.33 5.18 32.34
C ARG A 307 -4.30 4.11 32.85
N ASP A 308 -4.24 3.81 34.15
CA ASP A 308 -5.17 2.90 34.81
C ASP A 308 -6.63 3.26 34.49
N GLY A 309 -7.40 2.26 34.05
CA GLY A 309 -8.82 2.42 33.70
C GLY A 309 -9.09 2.79 32.23
N VAL A 310 -8.07 3.11 31.43
CA VAL A 310 -8.22 3.27 29.98
C VAL A 310 -8.23 1.89 29.32
N ARG A 311 -9.39 1.49 28.80
CA ARG A 311 -9.54 0.23 28.06
C ARG A 311 -9.14 0.44 26.60
N LEU A 312 -8.27 -0.43 26.08
CA LEU A 312 -8.00 -0.57 24.66
C LEU A 312 -8.79 -1.77 24.14
N ALA A 313 -9.66 -1.60 23.14
CA ALA A 313 -10.32 -2.74 22.51
C ALA A 313 -9.57 -3.19 21.24
N THR A 314 -9.48 -4.51 21.07
CA THR A 314 -8.80 -5.16 19.94
C THR A 314 -9.53 -5.02 18.61
N VAL A 315 -10.82 -4.63 18.64
CA VAL A 315 -11.74 -4.55 17.50
C VAL A 315 -12.27 -3.14 17.23
N GLU A 316 -11.74 -2.13 17.93
CA GLU A 316 -12.11 -0.73 17.73
C GLU A 316 -11.35 -0.10 16.54
N PRO A 317 -11.88 0.99 15.96
CA PRO A 317 -11.16 1.78 14.95
C PRO A 317 -9.82 2.28 15.49
N ARG A 318 -8.71 1.78 14.92
CA ARG A 318 -7.35 2.09 15.41
C ARG A 318 -6.86 3.47 15.01
N ILE A 319 -7.11 3.86 13.76
CA ILE A 319 -6.70 5.14 13.18
C ILE A 319 -7.99 5.92 12.91
N GLN A 320 -8.17 7.06 13.57
CA GLN A 320 -9.36 7.90 13.41
C GLN A 320 -8.99 9.33 13.03
N THR A 321 -7.83 9.80 13.47
CA THR A 321 -7.30 11.14 13.18
C THR A 321 -5.87 11.07 12.65
N GLY A 322 -5.40 12.16 12.04
CA GLY A 322 -3.99 12.33 11.73
C GLY A 322 -3.64 13.79 11.46
N LEU A 323 -2.33 14.08 11.49
CA LEU A 323 -1.74 15.37 11.19
C LEU A 323 -0.89 15.25 9.93
N ARG A 324 -1.07 16.16 8.98
CA ARG A 324 -0.15 16.41 7.87
C ARG A 324 0.48 17.79 8.08
N TYR A 325 1.80 17.88 7.99
CA TYR A 325 2.50 19.16 8.18
C TYR A 325 3.82 19.18 7.42
N THR A 326 4.32 20.38 7.18
CA THR A 326 5.62 20.64 6.56
C THR A 326 6.69 20.75 7.64
N ALA A 327 7.74 19.95 7.53
CA ALA A 327 8.88 20.01 8.44
C ALA A 327 9.58 21.38 8.38
N GLN A 328 10.20 21.79 9.48
CA GLN A 328 10.89 23.07 9.56
C GLN A 328 12.04 23.16 8.54
N GLY A 329 11.88 24.08 7.58
CA GLY A 329 12.85 24.34 6.52
C GLY A 329 12.66 23.45 5.28
N SER A 330 11.58 22.69 5.21
CA SER A 330 11.19 21.97 4.00
C SER A 330 10.49 22.89 3.01
N GLU A 331 10.76 22.68 1.72
CA GLU A 331 10.04 23.31 0.60
C GLU A 331 8.88 22.44 0.12
N SER A 332 8.82 21.17 0.55
CA SER A 332 7.78 20.22 0.17
C SER A 332 6.61 20.28 1.15
N ARG A 333 5.42 20.61 0.66
CA ARG A 333 4.21 20.67 1.49
C ARG A 333 3.87 19.30 2.06
N ASN A 334 3.47 19.25 3.34
CA ASN A 334 3.06 18.03 4.05
C ASN A 334 4.06 16.86 3.92
N ASP A 335 5.36 17.14 3.94
CA ASP A 335 6.40 16.11 3.88
C ASP A 335 6.51 15.28 5.16
N MET A 336 5.68 15.58 6.17
CA MET A 336 5.53 14.79 7.39
C MET A 336 4.07 14.44 7.66
N GLN A 337 3.86 13.24 8.22
CA GLN A 337 2.55 12.81 8.71
C GLN A 337 2.69 12.18 10.10
N LEU A 338 1.78 12.51 11.02
CA LEU A 338 1.62 11.82 12.31
C LEU A 338 0.21 11.23 12.40
N PHE A 339 0.05 10.10 13.09
CA PHE A 339 -1.26 9.70 13.57
C PHE A 339 -1.17 8.90 14.88
N PRO A 340 -2.14 9.05 15.79
CA PRO A 340 -2.28 8.17 16.94
C PRO A 340 -2.90 6.84 16.48
N SER A 341 -2.50 5.74 17.11
CA SER A 341 -3.17 4.45 16.93
C SER A 341 -3.06 3.57 18.17
N SER A 342 -4.08 2.74 18.38
CA SER A 342 -4.03 1.65 19.35
C SER A 342 -3.45 0.37 18.72
N PHE A 343 -2.78 -0.43 19.53
CA PHE A 343 -2.27 -1.75 19.15
C PHE A 343 -2.55 -2.79 20.23
N THR A 344 -2.66 -4.06 19.82
CA THR A 344 -2.95 -5.20 20.68
C THR A 344 -2.19 -6.43 20.20
N GLY A 345 -1.74 -7.26 21.13
CA GLY A 345 -0.95 -8.47 20.96
C GLY A 345 0.56 -8.23 20.87
N LEU A 346 1.33 -9.16 21.41
CA LEU A 346 2.62 -9.55 20.85
C LEU A 346 2.32 -10.55 19.74
N ARG A 347 2.73 -10.22 18.51
CA ARG A 347 2.66 -11.07 17.31
C ARG A 347 1.24 -11.25 16.76
N ALA A 348 0.89 -10.41 15.78
CA ALA A 348 0.64 -10.89 14.42
C ALA A 348 0.12 -9.75 13.52
N GLY A 349 0.95 -9.21 12.63
CA GLY A 349 0.49 -8.35 11.52
C GLY A 349 0.45 -6.84 11.71
N ASP A 350 0.83 -6.32 12.88
CA ASP A 350 1.29 -4.92 12.96
C ASP A 350 2.65 -4.82 12.26
N PRO A 351 2.80 -4.09 11.13
CA PRO A 351 4.06 -3.99 10.40
C PRO A 351 5.20 -3.39 11.24
N LEU A 352 4.90 -2.80 12.39
CA LEU A 352 5.87 -2.20 13.30
C LEU A 352 6.13 -3.03 14.56
N GLN A 353 5.51 -4.23 14.66
CA GLN A 353 5.69 -5.24 15.71
C GLN A 353 5.98 -4.64 17.10
N GLY A 354 4.95 -4.03 17.73
CA GLY A 354 5.03 -3.36 19.04
C GLY A 354 6.21 -3.84 19.88
N ARG A 355 7.21 -2.98 20.04
CA ARG A 355 8.61 -3.39 20.26
C ARG A 355 8.88 -3.92 21.67
N SER A 356 7.85 -4.08 22.50
CA SER A 356 7.98 -4.51 23.88
C SER A 356 7.37 -5.91 24.08
N PRO A 357 8.20 -6.96 24.25
CA PRO A 357 7.81 -8.31 24.66
C PRO A 357 7.00 -8.39 25.95
N ASP A 358 6.91 -7.30 26.69
CA ASP A 358 6.23 -7.20 27.97
C ASP A 358 4.91 -6.40 27.89
N ARG A 359 4.58 -5.82 26.72
CA ARG A 359 3.39 -4.98 26.53
C ARG A 359 2.49 -5.52 25.42
N PRO A 360 1.51 -6.38 25.76
CA PRO A 360 0.59 -6.96 24.80
C PRO A 360 -0.48 -5.98 24.31
N GLN A 361 -0.50 -4.72 24.74
CA GLN A 361 -1.40 -3.69 24.21
C GLN A 361 -0.84 -2.31 24.57
N GLY A 362 -1.14 -1.33 23.74
CA GLY A 362 -0.72 0.05 23.99
C GLY A 362 -1.25 1.02 22.95
N MET A 363 -0.78 2.25 23.04
CA MET A 363 -1.05 3.29 22.05
C MET A 363 0.27 3.78 21.48
N ARG A 364 0.25 4.43 20.34
CA ARG A 364 1.44 5.05 19.75
C ARG A 364 1.08 6.27 18.94
N ILE A 365 2.03 7.18 18.80
CA ILE A 365 2.04 8.16 17.72
C ILE A 365 3.02 7.64 16.66
N THR A 366 2.52 7.37 15.46
CA THR A 366 3.35 6.96 14.33
C THR A 366 3.80 8.20 13.57
N CYS A 367 5.11 8.42 13.54
CA CYS A 367 5.79 9.43 12.75
C CYS A 367 6.14 8.86 11.37
N ILE A 368 5.74 9.57 10.32
CA ILE A 368 5.92 9.13 8.94
C ILE A 368 6.66 10.22 8.17
N LEU A 369 7.79 9.84 7.59
CA LEU A 369 8.48 10.66 6.62
C LEU A 369 7.85 10.45 5.24
N LYS A 370 7.32 11.52 4.65
CA LYS A 370 6.91 11.56 3.24
C LYS A 370 8.05 12.13 2.41
N LEU A 371 8.09 11.78 1.12
CA LEU A 371 9.12 12.27 0.20
C LEU A 371 10.54 12.13 0.78
N ALA A 372 10.87 10.93 1.27
CA ALA A 372 12.20 10.63 1.75
C ALA A 372 13.20 10.81 0.60
N ASP A 373 14.34 11.45 0.87
CA ASP A 373 15.38 11.66 -0.14
C ASP A 373 16.03 10.32 -0.49
N SER A 374 16.19 9.47 0.52
CA SER A 374 16.83 8.17 0.40
C SER A 374 16.03 7.28 -0.55
N ALA A 375 16.73 6.60 -1.44
CA ALA A 375 16.18 5.62 -2.36
C ALA A 375 17.03 4.36 -2.35
N GLY A 376 16.34 3.24 -2.33
CA GLY A 376 16.91 1.92 -2.25
C GLY A 376 17.00 1.20 -3.59
N GLU A 377 17.24 -0.10 -3.48
CA GLU A 377 17.25 -1.02 -4.61
C GLU A 377 16.67 -2.40 -4.25
N LEU A 378 16.28 -3.11 -5.31
CA LEU A 378 15.79 -4.47 -5.32
C LEU A 378 16.65 -5.27 -6.30
N THR A 379 17.24 -6.36 -5.82
CA THR A 379 18.03 -7.28 -6.63
C THR A 379 17.58 -8.72 -6.43
N LEU A 380 17.77 -9.57 -7.42
CA LEU A 380 17.49 -11.01 -7.29
C LEU A 380 18.56 -11.69 -6.42
N ASN A 381 18.13 -12.56 -5.51
CA ASN A 381 19.02 -13.49 -4.79
C ASN A 381 19.33 -14.76 -5.60
N SER A 382 18.39 -15.16 -6.47
CA SER A 382 18.50 -16.36 -7.31
C SER A 382 17.62 -16.20 -8.57
N SER A 383 17.68 -17.19 -9.47
CA SER A 383 16.76 -17.31 -10.61
C SER A 383 15.49 -18.12 -10.30
N ASP A 384 15.28 -18.55 -9.04
CA ASP A 384 14.04 -19.20 -8.61
C ASP A 384 12.97 -18.14 -8.31
N PRO A 385 11.82 -18.14 -9.01
CA PRO A 385 10.75 -17.17 -8.76
C PRO A 385 10.12 -17.25 -7.36
N ARG A 386 10.36 -18.34 -6.60
CA ARG A 386 9.88 -18.48 -5.23
C ARG A 386 10.79 -17.83 -4.19
N GLU A 387 12.05 -17.60 -4.54
CA GLU A 387 12.98 -16.92 -3.66
C GLU A 387 12.70 -15.42 -3.69
N PRO A 388 12.44 -14.78 -2.53
CA PRO A 388 12.18 -13.36 -2.50
C PRO A 388 13.44 -12.57 -2.91
N PRO A 389 13.28 -11.40 -3.57
CA PRO A 389 14.41 -10.56 -3.92
C PRO A 389 15.01 -9.93 -2.66
N ARG A 390 16.27 -9.51 -2.74
CA ARG A 390 16.90 -8.66 -1.71
C ARG A 390 16.30 -7.27 -1.82
N LEU A 391 15.80 -6.75 -0.69
CA LEU A 391 15.22 -5.41 -0.59
C LEU A 391 16.10 -4.55 0.30
N GLU A 392 16.72 -3.51 -0.27
CA GLU A 392 17.51 -2.54 0.48
C GLU A 392 16.86 -1.17 0.36
N TYR A 393 16.27 -0.67 1.43
CA TYR A 393 15.53 0.59 1.38
C TYR A 393 16.37 1.83 1.66
N ARG A 394 17.50 1.65 2.35
CA ARG A 394 18.44 2.73 2.72
C ARG A 394 17.77 3.89 3.46
N TYR A 395 16.83 3.59 4.34
CA TYR A 395 16.14 4.58 5.16
C TYR A 395 17.13 5.44 5.96
N PHE A 396 16.81 6.73 6.06
CA PHE A 396 17.55 7.69 6.87
C PHE A 396 19.03 7.79 6.50
N GLU A 397 19.40 7.52 5.23
CA GLU A 397 20.77 7.65 4.75
C GLU A 397 21.20 9.12 4.65
N THR A 398 20.26 10.02 4.32
CA THR A 398 20.52 11.47 4.28
C THR A 398 20.36 12.13 5.65
N GLU A 399 21.11 13.22 5.89
CA GLU A 399 20.94 14.03 7.09
C GLU A 399 19.57 14.69 7.15
N TRP A 400 19.03 15.04 5.98
CA TRP A 400 17.73 15.67 5.85
C TRP A 400 16.61 14.76 6.35
N ASP A 401 16.58 13.49 5.92
CA ASP A 401 15.62 12.49 6.39
C ASP A 401 15.71 12.32 7.92
N ARG A 402 16.93 12.25 8.48
CA ARG A 402 17.15 12.14 9.93
C ARG A 402 16.71 13.38 10.70
N ARG A 403 16.88 14.58 10.14
CA ARG A 403 16.47 15.82 10.78
C ARG A 403 14.95 15.90 10.87
N ARG A 404 14.25 15.69 9.76
CA ARG A 404 12.78 15.68 9.69
C ARG A 404 12.17 14.64 10.62
N MET A 405 12.72 13.41 10.65
CA MET A 405 12.23 12.38 11.55
C MET A 405 12.46 12.73 13.04
N ARG A 406 13.59 13.34 13.39
CA ARG A 406 13.83 13.83 14.77
C ARG A 406 12.83 14.91 15.18
N GLU A 407 12.52 15.82 14.26
CA GLU A 407 11.50 16.85 14.48
C GLU A 407 10.13 16.22 14.76
N ALA A 408 9.70 15.24 13.97
CA ALA A 408 8.44 14.53 14.20
C ALA A 408 8.38 13.82 15.57
N ILE A 409 9.49 13.22 16.01
CA ILE A 409 9.58 12.60 17.34
C ILE A 409 9.45 13.66 18.43
N HIS A 410 10.16 14.79 18.32
CA HIS A 410 10.09 15.87 19.31
C HIS A 410 8.70 16.51 19.34
N LEU A 411 8.09 16.73 18.19
CA LEU A 411 6.71 17.21 18.10
C LEU A 411 5.76 16.23 18.79
N SER A 412 5.89 14.93 18.51
CA SER A 412 5.07 13.90 19.16
C SER A 412 5.22 13.93 20.69
N LEU A 413 6.45 14.10 21.20
CA LEU A 413 6.70 14.22 22.65
C LEU A 413 6.05 15.48 23.23
N ASN A 414 6.16 16.63 22.56
CA ASN A 414 5.53 17.88 23.01
C ASN A 414 3.99 17.78 23.02
N LEU A 415 3.39 17.11 22.04
CA LEU A 415 1.93 16.90 22.00
C LEU A 415 1.43 16.11 23.22
N LEU A 416 2.24 15.16 23.71
CA LEU A 416 1.91 14.34 24.89
C LEU A 416 1.94 15.12 26.21
N GLU A 417 2.54 16.31 26.24
CA GLU A 417 2.51 17.19 27.41
C GLU A 417 1.18 17.95 27.55
N HIS A 418 0.33 17.91 26.51
CA HIS A 418 -0.97 18.57 26.53
C HIS A 418 -1.90 17.91 27.58
N PRO A 419 -2.66 18.68 28.38
CA PRO A 419 -3.52 18.15 29.45
C PRO A 419 -4.60 17.15 29.03
N ALA A 420 -4.85 17.01 27.73
CA ALA A 420 -5.80 16.03 27.21
C ALA A 420 -5.27 14.57 27.22
N PHE A 421 -3.95 14.37 27.36
CA PHE A 421 -3.28 13.05 27.36
C PHE A 421 -3.12 12.41 28.75
#